data_AF-A0A523WA03-F1
#
_entry.id   AF-A0A523WA03-F1
#
_cell.length_a   1.000
_cell.length_b   1.000
_cell.length_c   1.000
_cell.angle_alpha   90.00
_cell.angle_beta   90.00
_cell.angle_gamma   90.00
#
_symmetry.space_group_name_H-M   'P 1'
#
loop_
_entity.id
_entity.type
_entity.pdbx_description
1 polymer ?
#
loop_
_entity_poly.entity_id
_entity_poly.type
_entity_poly.pdbx_seq_one_letter_code
_entity_poly.pdbx_strand_id
1 'polypeptide(L)' 'MWTITAEIGSNQVVGTNPDEIVRAYRRAIDDNWREPQIPPLWDGHAAERIVKILLEKSPKGLN' A
#
# COMPACT_ATOMS: atom_id res chain seq x y z
N MET A 1 -8.70 4.15 10.18
CA MET A 1 -8.52 3.84 8.75
C MET A 1 -7.06 3.44 8.57
N TRP A 2 -6.80 2.16 8.33
CA TRP A 2 -5.44 1.66 8.10
C TRP A 2 -5.09 1.85 6.62
N THR A 3 -3.80 1.94 6.29
CA THR A 3 -3.36 2.05 4.90
C THR A 3 -3.37 0.67 4.23
N ILE A 4 -3.56 0.59 2.91
CA ILE A 4 -3.54 -0.69 2.19
C ILE A 4 -2.19 -1.44 2.38
N THR A 5 -1.09 -0.70 2.51
CA THR A 5 0.22 -1.27 2.82
C THR A 5 0.31 -1.88 4.22
N ALA A 6 -0.52 -1.41 5.16
CA ALA A 6 -0.62 -1.96 6.51
C ALA A 6 -1.59 -3.13 6.58
N GLU A 7 -2.58 -3.20 5.69
CA GLU A 7 -3.51 -4.33 5.63
C GLU A 7 -2.88 -5.54 4.95
N ILE A 8 -2.33 -5.37 3.73
CA ILE A 8 -1.84 -6.47 2.90
C ILE A 8 -0.35 -6.40 2.57
N GLY A 9 0.25 -5.21 2.67
CA GLY A 9 1.67 -5.02 2.42
C GLY A 9 2.58 -5.37 3.62
N SER A 10 3.86 -5.01 3.49
CA SER A 10 4.87 -5.26 4.52
C SER A 10 4.84 -4.30 5.70
N ASN A 11 4.02 -3.24 5.65
CA ASN A 11 3.99 -2.24 6.71
C ASN A 11 3.18 -2.75 7.91
N GLN A 12 3.60 -2.34 9.11
CA GLN A 12 2.83 -2.52 10.34
C GLN A 12 2.85 -1.21 11.13
N VAL A 13 1.69 -0.82 11.64
CA VAL A 13 1.58 0.32 12.56
C VAL A 13 1.40 -0.24 13.97
N VAL A 14 2.29 0.16 14.88
CA VAL A 14 2.43 -0.45 16.22
C VAL A 14 2.09 0.53 17.35
N GLY A 15 1.63 1.74 17.01
CA GLY A 15 1.33 2.80 17.96
C GLY A 15 2.59 3.48 18.50
N THR A 16 2.47 4.13 19.65
CA THR A 16 3.54 4.96 20.26
C THR A 16 4.07 4.40 21.58
N ASN A 17 3.59 3.24 22.04
CA ASN A 17 4.10 2.59 23.24
C ASN A 17 5.52 2.02 22.97
N PRO A 18 6.57 2.46 23.69
CA PRO A 18 7.94 1.98 23.49
C PRO A 18 8.08 0.46 23.56
N ASP A 19 7.39 -0.19 24.49
CA ASP A 19 7.50 -1.65 24.66
C ASP A 19 6.92 -2.39 23.44
N GLU A 20 5.82 -1.89 22.86
CA GLU A 20 5.21 -2.50 21.67
C GLU A 20 6.09 -2.29 20.43
N ILE A 21 6.73 -1.12 20.33
CA ILE A 21 7.70 -0.82 19.27
C ILE A 21 8.87 -1.81 19.33
N VAL A 22 9.46 -2.03 20.51
CA VAL A 22 10.58 -2.98 20.67
C VAL A 22 10.13 -4.42 20.36
N ARG A 23 8.94 -4.83 20.79
CA ARG A 23 8.40 -6.17 20.45
C ARG A 23 8.22 -6.35 18.94
N ALA A 24 7.69 -5.35 18.25
CA ALA A 24 7.51 -5.41 16.81
C ALA A 24 8.84 -5.45 16.06
N TYR A 25 9.82 -4.65 16.50
CA TYR A 25 11.18 -4.67 15.95
C TYR A 25 11.81 -6.06 16.05
N ARG A 26 11.76 -6.69 17.23
CA ARG A 26 12.30 -8.05 17.42
C ARG A 26 11.66 -9.07 16.47
N ARG A 27 10.31 -9.07 16.36
CA ARG A 27 9.60 -9.93 15.41
C ARG A 27 10.03 -9.72 13.96
N ALA A 28 10.30 -8.47 13.57
CA ALA A 28 10.70 -8.12 12.21
C ALA A 28 12.11 -8.59 11.85
N ILE A 29 13.04 -8.67 12.82
CA ILE A 29 14.42 -9.12 12.58
C ILE A 29 14.63 -10.63 12.77
N ASP A 30 13.74 -11.30 13.51
CA ASP A 30 13.80 -12.74 13.79
C ASP A 30 13.11 -13.60 12.70
N ASP A 31 12.87 -13.05 11.51
CA ASP A 31 12.09 -13.63 10.40
C ASP A 31 10.69 -14.15 10.79
N ASN A 32 10.19 -13.74 11.96
CA ASN A 32 8.86 -14.06 12.46
C ASN A 32 7.86 -12.97 12.05
N TRP A 33 7.83 -12.69 10.75
CA TRP A 33 6.99 -11.70 10.14
C TRP A 33 6.00 -12.33 9.15
N ARG A 34 4.84 -11.70 8.97
CA ARG A 34 3.85 -12.17 7.98
C ARG A 34 4.41 -12.01 6.56
N GLU A 35 4.07 -12.94 5.67
CA GLU A 35 4.41 -12.81 4.25
C GLU A 35 3.58 -11.68 3.62
N PRO A 36 4.22 -10.57 3.18
CA PRO A 36 3.50 -9.45 2.59
C PRO A 36 3.05 -9.77 1.17
N GLN A 37 1.91 -9.20 0.78
CA GLN A 37 1.39 -9.29 -0.58
C GLN A 37 1.55 -7.97 -1.31
N ILE A 38 1.73 -8.03 -2.63
CA ILE A 38 1.71 -6.84 -3.48
C ILE A 38 0.26 -6.36 -3.56
N PRO A 39 -0.03 -5.10 -3.19
CA PRO A 39 -1.39 -4.62 -3.28
C PRO A 39 -1.92 -4.62 -4.72
N PRO A 40 -3.24 -4.81 -4.92
CA PRO A 40 -3.83 -4.74 -6.24
C PRO A 40 -3.49 -3.43 -6.95
N LEU A 41 -3.17 -3.51 -8.25
CA LEU A 41 -2.82 -2.37 -9.11
C LEU A 41 -1.53 -1.64 -8.73
N TRP A 42 -0.69 -2.22 -7.87
CA TRP A 42 0.65 -1.71 -7.56
C TRP A 42 1.69 -2.18 -8.60
N ASP A 43 1.32 -2.12 -9.87
CA ASP A 43 2.08 -2.59 -11.04
C ASP A 43 2.89 -1.49 -11.73
N GLY A 44 2.88 -0.27 -11.19
CA GLY A 44 3.57 0.89 -11.77
C GLY A 44 2.81 1.60 -12.90
N HIS A 45 1.64 1.10 -13.33
CA HIS A 45 0.89 1.64 -14.47
C HIS A 45 -0.28 2.55 -14.07
N ALA A 46 -0.17 3.22 -12.93
CA ALA A 46 -1.23 4.07 -12.41
C ALA A 46 -1.52 5.26 -13.35
N ALA A 47 -0.47 5.87 -13.91
CA ALA A 47 -0.60 7.01 -14.80
C ALA A 47 -1.40 6.66 -16.08
N GLU A 48 -1.07 5.52 -16.70
CA GLU A 48 -1.73 5.03 -17.92
C GLU A 48 -3.20 4.73 -17.67
N ARG A 49 -3.52 4.09 -16.53
CA ARG A 49 -4.92 3.85 -16.14
C ARG A 49 -5.67 5.16 -15.92
N ILE A 50 -5.06 6.13 -15.24
CA ILE A 50 -5.69 7.44 -14.99
C ILE A 50 -5.97 8.16 -16.30
N VAL A 51 -4.99 8.27 -17.20
CA VAL A 51 -5.14 8.93 -18.49
C VAL A 51 -6.23 8.25 -19.32
N LYS A 52 -6.26 6.92 -19.36
CA LYS A 52 -7.31 6.15 -20.06
C LYS A 52 -8.71 6.52 -19.55
N ILE A 53 -8.92 6.51 -18.23
CA ILE A 53 -10.21 6.84 -17.62
C ILE A 53 -10.62 8.29 -17.93
N LEU A 54 -9.68 9.23 -17.90
CA LEU A 54 -9.96 10.64 -18.20
C LEU A 54 -10.38 10.82 -19.67
N LEU A 55 -9.72 10.14 -20.60
CA LEU A 55 -10.09 10.18 -22.02
C LEU A 55 -11.44 9.52 -22.28
N GLU A 56 -11.77 8.43 -21.58
CA GLU A 56 -13.08 7.76 -21.66
C GLU A 56 -14.22 8.61 -21.07
N LYS A 57 -13.95 9.35 -19.99
CA LYS A 57 -14.93 10.18 -19.30
C LYS A 57 -15.05 11.59 -19.87
N SER A 58 -14.06 12.04 -20.63
CA SER A 58 -14.14 13.33 -21.29
C SER A 58 -15.24 13.25 -22.36
N PRO A 59 -16.26 14.12 -22.32
CA PRO A 59 -17.16 14.26 -23.46
C PRO A 59 -16.31 14.55 -24.69
N LYS A 60 -16.58 13.88 -25.82
CA LYS A 60 -15.90 14.15 -27.10
C LYS A 60 -15.92 15.65 -27.36
N GLY A 61 -14.78 16.32 -27.23
CA GLY A 61 -14.72 17.77 -27.35
C GLY A 61 -13.55 18.41 -26.62
N LEU A 62 -12.33 18.05 -27.02
CA LEU A 62 -11.20 18.97 -27.06
C LEU A 62 -10.40 18.62 -28.32
N ASN A 63 -11.00 19.04 -29.45
CA ASN A 63 -10.49 19.09 -30.82
C ASN A 63 -10.16 17.76 -31.50
#